data_AF-A0A970URD9-F1
#
_entry.id   AF-A0A970URD9-F1
#
_cell.length_a   1.000
_cell.length_b   1.000
_cell.length_c   1.000
_cell.angle_alpha   90.00
_cell.angle_beta   90.00
_cell.angle_gamma   90.00
#
_symmetry.space_group_name_H-M   'P 1'
#
loop_
_entity.id
_entity.type
_entity.pdbx_description
1 polymer ?
#
loop_
_entity_poly.entity_id
_entity_poly.type
_entity_poly.pdbx_seq_one_letter_code
_entity_poly.pdbx_strand_id
1 'polypeptide(L)'
;IIPSWTDDFDQISRMCDWLAKEGFADYPLHFSRFHPQYKLTRLPATPLNTLTRAKEIAVKAGLKYVYIGNVPGIGGEDTYCPKCKTLLIKRSGFSIEFNKLKDGHCPDCGTPISGRWS
;
A
#
# COMPACT_ATOMS: atom_id res chain seq x y z
N ILE A 1 -10.09 5.36 1.35
CA ILE A 1 -11.01 5.42 0.18
C ILE A 1 -12.44 5.30 0.70
N ILE A 2 -13.27 6.31 0.49
CA ILE A 2 -14.67 6.36 0.94
C ILE A 2 -15.55 6.22 -0.31
N PRO A 3 -16.48 5.23 -0.36
CA PRO A 3 -17.37 5.04 -1.51
C PRO A 3 -18.15 6.30 -1.86
N SER A 4 -18.36 6.54 -3.16
CA SER A 4 -18.98 7.73 -3.77
C SER A 4 -18.26 9.08 -3.57
N TRP A 5 -17.23 9.16 -2.74
CA TRP A 5 -16.57 10.42 -2.37
C TRP A 5 -15.12 10.49 -2.84
N THR A 6 -14.38 9.39 -2.71
CA THR A 6 -12.93 9.33 -3.01
C THR A 6 -12.53 8.00 -3.65
N ASP A 7 -13.48 7.29 -4.25
CA ASP A 7 -13.32 6.03 -4.97
C ASP A 7 -13.29 6.20 -6.51
N ASP A 8 -13.23 7.43 -6.99
CA ASP A 8 -13.00 7.76 -8.39
C ASP A 8 -11.57 7.36 -8.80
N PHE A 9 -11.45 6.41 -9.72
CA PHE A 9 -10.17 5.89 -10.18
C PHE A 9 -9.36 6.90 -11.00
N ASP A 10 -9.99 7.84 -11.68
CA ASP A 10 -9.26 8.88 -12.43
C ASP A 10 -8.62 9.88 -11.46
N GLN A 11 -9.31 10.21 -10.36
CA GLN A 11 -8.72 11.00 -9.28
C GLN A 11 -7.57 10.28 -8.59
N ILE A 12 -7.74 8.98 -8.30
CA ILE A 12 -6.67 8.16 -7.72
C ILE A 12 -5.47 8.10 -8.65
N SER A 13 -5.67 7.90 -9.96
CA SER A 13 -4.59 7.89 -10.95
C SER A 13 -3.83 9.21 -10.95
N ARG A 14 -4.53 10.35 -11.05
CA ARG A 14 -3.89 11.68 -11.03
C ARG A 14 -3.09 11.92 -9.75
N MET A 15 -3.61 11.50 -8.60
CA MET A 15 -2.90 11.58 -7.32
C MET A 15 -1.63 10.72 -7.35
N CYS A 16 -1.71 9.49 -7.83
CA CYS A 16 -0.56 8.58 -7.91
C CYS A 16 0.51 9.07 -8.89
N ASP A 17 0.10 9.58 -10.05
CA ASP A 17 1.00 10.16 -11.05
C ASP A 17 1.72 11.40 -10.49
N TRP A 18 0.99 12.26 -9.77
CA TRP A 18 1.57 13.40 -9.08
C TRP A 18 2.58 12.97 -8.02
N LEU A 19 2.23 12.01 -7.15
CA LEU A 19 3.16 11.49 -6.13
C LEU A 19 4.44 10.94 -6.75
N ALA A 20 4.32 10.14 -7.81
CA ALA A 20 5.48 9.58 -8.51
C ALA A 20 6.37 10.68 -9.11
N LYS A 21 5.75 11.68 -9.75
CA LYS A 21 6.44 12.83 -10.34
C LYS A 21 7.20 13.68 -9.31
N GLU A 22 6.60 13.89 -8.14
CA GLU A 22 7.18 14.71 -7.07
C GLU A 22 8.19 13.94 -6.18
N GLY A 23 8.65 12.76 -6.62
CA GLY A 23 9.71 12.01 -5.94
C GLY A 23 9.25 11.14 -4.77
N PHE A 24 7.94 10.88 -4.64
CA PHE A 24 7.39 10.03 -3.58
C PHE A 24 7.36 8.54 -3.92
N ALA A 25 8.02 8.10 -4.99
CA ALA A 25 8.05 6.69 -5.40
C ALA A 25 8.56 5.73 -4.31
N ASP A 26 9.49 6.20 -3.48
CA ASP A 26 10.10 5.46 -2.37
C ASP A 26 9.39 5.63 -1.02
N TYR A 27 8.31 6.41 -0.97
CA TYR A 27 7.54 6.67 0.23
C TYR A 27 6.32 5.73 0.31
N PRO A 28 5.90 5.34 1.52
CA PRO A 28 4.75 4.46 1.69
C PRO A 28 3.44 5.18 1.36
N LEU A 29 2.62 4.59 0.49
CA LEU A 29 1.24 4.99 0.27
C LEU A 29 0.30 3.94 0.88
N HIS A 30 -0.63 4.40 1.72
CA HIS A 30 -1.64 3.54 2.34
C HIS A 30 -3.04 3.86 1.81
N PHE A 31 -3.67 2.87 1.16
CA PHE A 31 -5.10 2.90 0.90
C PHE A 31 -5.84 2.26 2.06
N SER A 32 -6.42 3.10 2.92
CA SER A 32 -7.19 2.61 4.07
C SER A 32 -8.65 2.33 3.69
N ARG A 33 -9.16 1.16 4.10
CA ARG A 33 -10.57 0.81 4.00
C ARG A 33 -11.41 1.68 4.92
N PHE A 34 -12.43 2.31 4.33
CA PHE A 34 -13.49 2.96 5.08
C PHE A 34 -14.44 1.90 5.66
N HIS A 35 -14.77 2.09 6.93
CA HIS A 35 -15.80 1.35 7.64
C HIS A 35 -16.87 2.34 8.12
N PRO A 36 -18.16 2.12 7.86
CA PRO A 36 -19.21 3.02 8.28
C PRO A 36 -19.28 3.03 9.81
N GLN A 37 -19.02 4.18 10.42
CA GLN A 37 -18.95 4.29 11.88
C GLN A 37 -19.37 5.68 12.34
N TYR A 38 -19.84 5.76 13.58
CA TYR A 38 -20.27 6.99 14.23
C TYR A 38 -21.36 7.73 13.43
N LYS A 39 -21.09 8.94 12.93
CA LYS A 39 -22.07 9.78 12.21
C LYS A 39 -22.11 9.50 10.70
N LEU A 40 -21.14 8.79 10.14
CA LEU A 40 -21.08 8.49 8.71
C LEU A 40 -21.39 7.01 8.46
N THR A 41 -22.68 6.67 8.57
CA THR A 41 -23.20 5.29 8.44
C THR A 41 -23.96 5.03 7.15
N ARG A 42 -24.28 6.08 6.38
CA ARG A 42 -25.10 6.00 5.15
C ARG A 42 -24.37 5.46 3.92
N LEU A 43 -23.05 5.32 3.98
CA LEU A 43 -22.22 4.78 2.91
C LEU A 43 -21.81 3.36 3.29
N PRO A 44 -21.64 2.43 2.34
CA PRO A 44 -21.11 1.11 2.62
C PRO A 44 -19.62 1.18 3.00
N ALA A 45 -19.08 0.12 3.60
CA ALA A 45 -17.63 -0.06 3.70
C ALA A 45 -17.01 -0.10 2.30
N THR A 46 -15.76 0.34 2.15
CA THR A 46 -15.09 0.26 0.85
C THR A 46 -15.03 -1.19 0.40
N PRO A 47 -15.49 -1.51 -0.83
CA PRO A 47 -15.30 -2.82 -1.42
C PRO A 47 -13.82 -3.16 -1.54
N LEU A 48 -13.46 -4.43 -1.34
CA LEU A 48 -12.06 -4.87 -1.42
C LEU A 48 -11.48 -4.70 -2.82
N ASN A 49 -12.27 -4.99 -3.86
CA ASN A 49 -11.87 -4.79 -5.25
C ASN A 49 -11.49 -3.32 -5.55
N THR A 50 -12.17 -2.34 -4.95
CA THR A 50 -11.82 -0.92 -5.08
C THR A 50 -10.42 -0.64 -4.51
N LEU A 51 -10.10 -1.20 -3.34
CA LEU A 51 -8.78 -1.05 -2.71
C LEU A 51 -7.68 -1.74 -3.51
N THR A 52 -7.93 -2.97 -3.96
CA THR A 52 -6.98 -3.71 -4.81
C THR A 52 -6.72 -2.97 -6.12
N ARG A 53 -7.77 -2.42 -6.74
CA ARG A 53 -7.63 -1.64 -7.96
C ARG A 53 -6.86 -0.34 -7.75
N ALA A 54 -7.11 0.37 -6.65
CA ALA A 54 -6.33 1.55 -6.28
C ALA A 54 -4.83 1.22 -6.08
N LYS A 55 -4.53 0.09 -5.43
CA LYS A 55 -3.17 -0.42 -5.28
C LYS A 55 -2.50 -0.70 -6.62
N GLU A 56 -3.20 -1.35 -7.55
CA GLU A 56 -2.70 -1.59 -8.91
C GLU A 56 -2.37 -0.29 -9.65
N ILE A 57 -3.25 0.72 -9.55
CA ILE A 57 -3.03 2.04 -10.18
C ILE A 57 -1.76 2.69 -9.62
N ALA A 58 -1.62 2.73 -8.29
CA ALA A 58 -0.44 3.28 -7.62
C ALA A 58 0.86 2.59 -8.04
N VAL A 59 0.86 1.24 -8.09
CA VAL A 59 2.03 0.48 -8.53
C VAL A 59 2.35 0.75 -10.01
N LYS A 60 1.33 0.87 -10.88
CA LYS A 60 1.52 1.21 -12.29
C LYS A 60 2.08 2.63 -12.49
N ALA A 61 1.73 3.57 -11.61
CA ALA A 61 2.30 4.91 -11.60
C ALA A 61 3.76 4.95 -11.13
N GLY A 62 4.32 3.83 -10.63
CA GLY A 62 5.71 3.73 -10.20
C GLY A 62 5.92 3.82 -8.68
N LEU A 63 4.85 3.86 -7.88
CA LEU A 63 4.97 3.82 -6.42
C LEU A 63 5.39 2.42 -5.97
N LYS A 64 6.46 2.34 -5.18
CA LYS A 64 7.10 1.06 -4.82
C LYS A 64 6.46 0.38 -3.61
N TYR A 65 5.96 1.17 -2.66
CA TYR A 65 5.50 0.71 -1.36
C TYR A 65 4.03 1.09 -1.15
N VAL A 66 3.14 0.25 -1.68
CA VAL A 66 1.68 0.51 -1.63
C VAL A 66 0.98 -0.55 -0.80
N TYR A 67 0.28 -0.10 0.23
CA TYR A 67 -0.35 -0.96 1.23
C TYR A 67 -1.86 -0.75 1.28
N ILE A 68 -2.59 -1.82 1.59
CA ILE A 68 -4.02 -1.76 1.92
C ILE A 68 -4.15 -1.94 3.43
N GLY A 69 -4.75 -0.94 4.08
CA GLY A 69 -4.97 -0.94 5.53
C GLY A 69 -6.44 -1.17 5.89
N ASN A 70 -6.69 -1.43 7.18
CA ASN A 70 -8.03 -1.68 7.75
C ASN A 70 -8.75 -2.89 7.11
N VAL A 71 -7.98 -3.85 6.60
CA VAL A 71 -8.47 -5.15 6.12
C VAL A 71 -7.53 -6.24 6.63
N PRO A 72 -7.77 -6.80 7.81
CA PRO A 72 -6.92 -7.87 8.34
C PRO A 72 -6.94 -9.12 7.43
N GLY A 73 -5.79 -9.76 7.24
CA GLY A 73 -5.70 -11.11 6.68
C GLY A 73 -5.72 -11.23 5.15
N ILE A 74 -5.59 -10.13 4.41
CA ILE A 74 -5.60 -10.15 2.93
C ILE A 74 -4.21 -10.00 2.27
N GLY A 75 -3.13 -9.92 3.06
CA GLY A 75 -1.75 -9.71 2.56
C GLY A 75 -1.49 -8.32 1.95
N GLY A 76 -2.40 -7.37 2.15
CA GLY A 76 -2.29 -6.00 1.63
C GLY A 76 -1.22 -5.15 2.31
N GLU A 77 -0.71 -5.61 3.45
CA GLU A 77 0.18 -4.93 4.41
C GLU A 77 1.65 -5.37 4.32
N ASP A 78 1.93 -6.32 3.44
CA ASP A 78 3.25 -6.91 3.24
C ASP A 78 4.17 -6.02 2.41
N THR A 79 5.47 -6.03 2.74
CA THR A 79 6.50 -5.35 1.96
C THR A 79 7.19 -6.34 1.02
N TYR A 80 7.12 -6.04 -0.27
CA TYR A 80 7.83 -6.77 -1.32
C TYR A 80 9.03 -5.97 -1.83
N CYS A 81 10.05 -6.67 -2.33
CA CYS A 81 11.16 -6.00 -3.01
C CYS A 81 10.64 -5.31 -4.29
N PRO A 82 10.92 -4.00 -4.49
CA PRO A 82 10.44 -3.30 -5.69
C PRO A 82 11.08 -3.86 -6.97
N LYS A 83 12.28 -4.44 -6.89
CA LYS A 83 13.02 -5.03 -8.02
C LYS A 83 12.61 -6.47 -8.31
N CYS A 84 12.88 -7.41 -7.39
CA CYS A 84 12.68 -8.85 -7.64
C CYS A 84 11.34 -9.41 -7.16
N LYS A 85 10.49 -8.58 -6.53
CA LYS A 85 9.17 -8.96 -5.99
C LYS A 85 9.19 -10.03 -4.89
N THR A 86 10.35 -10.39 -4.34
CA THR A 86 10.44 -11.24 -3.14
C THR A 86 9.67 -10.60 -1.97
N LEU A 87 8.89 -11.40 -1.24
CA LEU A 87 8.27 -10.99 0.03
C LEU A 87 9.35 -10.81 1.10
N LEU A 88 9.55 -9.58 1.57
CA LEU A 88 10.60 -9.21 2.51
C LEU A 88 10.09 -9.11 3.94
N ILE A 89 8.95 -8.48 4.13
CA ILE A 89 8.34 -8.30 5.45
C ILE A 89 6.89 -8.72 5.35
N LYS A 90 6.51 -9.68 6.20
CA LYS A 90 5.13 -10.09 6.35
C LYS A 90 4.53 -9.47 7.59
N ARG A 91 3.35 -8.89 7.47
CA ARG A 91 2.66 -8.21 8.57
C ARG A 91 1.26 -8.77 8.79
N SER A 92 0.81 -8.63 10.03
CA SER A 92 -0.56 -8.87 10.44
C SER A 92 -0.94 -7.78 11.45
N GLY A 93 -1.68 -6.79 10.97
CA GLY A 93 -1.96 -5.56 11.70
C GLY A 93 -0.68 -4.82 12.09
N PHE A 94 -0.47 -4.66 13.39
CA PHE A 94 0.71 -3.98 13.94
C PHE A 94 1.88 -4.94 14.22
N SER A 95 1.72 -6.24 13.98
CA SER A 95 2.73 -7.25 14.23
C SER A 95 3.50 -7.59 12.95
N ILE A 96 4.82 -7.79 13.10
CA ILE A 96 5.68 -8.31 12.04
C ILE A 96 5.80 -9.83 12.26
N GLU A 97 5.29 -10.63 11.33
CA GLU A 97 5.43 -12.09 11.38
C GLU A 97 6.87 -12.50 11.07
N PHE A 98 7.48 -11.86 10.07
CA PHE A 98 8.91 -11.99 9.80
C PHE A 98 9.45 -10.78 9.04
N ASN A 99 10.77 -10.58 9.16
CA ASN A 99 11.54 -9.60 8.40
C ASN A 99 12.80 -10.29 7.83
N LYS A 100 12.93 -10.30 6.50
CA LYS A 100 14.06 -10.91 5.77
C LYS A 100 15.13 -9.91 5.35
N LEU A 101 14.96 -8.62 5.65
CA LEU A 101 15.94 -7.60 5.28
C LEU A 101 17.28 -7.88 5.97
N LYS A 102 18.38 -7.68 5.23
CA LYS A 102 19.74 -7.68 5.76
C LYS A 102 20.32 -6.30 5.57
N ASP A 103 20.61 -5.60 6.67
CA ASP A 103 21.14 -4.22 6.66
C ASP A 103 20.33 -3.27 5.76
N GLY A 104 19.00 -3.41 5.76
CA GLY A 104 18.10 -2.62 4.91
C GLY A 104 18.05 -3.03 3.43
N HIS A 105 18.65 -4.15 3.06
CA HIS A 105 18.69 -4.65 1.68
C HIS A 105 17.86 -5.94 1.52
N CYS A 106 17.37 -6.15 0.30
CA CYS A 106 16.79 -7.41 -0.11
C CYS A 106 17.88 -8.50 -0.16
N PRO A 107 17.70 -9.64 0.54
CA PRO A 107 18.70 -10.70 0.57
C PRO A 107 18.87 -11.41 -0.79
N ASP A 108 17.85 -11.39 -1.65
CA ASP A 108 17.84 -12.14 -2.91
C ASP A 108 18.50 -11.38 -4.06
N CYS A 109 18.37 -10.05 -4.10
CA CYS A 109 18.86 -9.24 -5.22
C CYS A 109 19.69 -8.02 -4.82
N GLY A 110 19.97 -7.83 -3.53
CA GLY A 110 20.79 -6.73 -3.01
C GLY A 110 20.17 -5.34 -3.14
N THR A 111 18.91 -5.22 -3.55
CA THR A 111 18.27 -3.90 -3.71
C THR A 111 18.11 -3.23 -2.34
N PRO A 112 18.59 -1.99 -2.16
CA PRO A 112 18.30 -1.22 -0.94
C PRO A 112 16.80 -0.96 -0.85
N ILE A 113 16.24 -1.16 0.33
CA ILE A 113 14.82 -0.99 0.59
C ILE A 113 14.64 0.28 1.41
N SER A 114 13.89 1.22 0.85
CA SER A 114 13.64 2.53 1.46
C SER A 114 12.92 2.37 2.80
N GLY A 115 13.47 2.96 3.85
CA GLY A 115 12.95 2.87 5.22
C GLY A 115 14.03 3.00 6.29
N ARG A 116 13.62 2.95 7.56
CA ARG A 116 14.50 2.83 8.73
C ARG A 116 14.33 1.43 9.30
N TRP A 117 15.41 0.67 9.39
CA TRP A 117 15.39 -0.76 9.72
C TRP A 117 16.22 -1.11 10.97
N SER A 118 16.60 -0.10 11.75
CA SER A 118 17.44 -0.15 12.96
C SER A 118 16.80 0.64 14.09
#